data_AF-A0A0F2R9H9-F1
#
_entry.id   AF-A0A0F2R9H9-F1
#
_cell.length_a   1.000
_cell.length_b   1.000
_cell.length_c   1.000
_cell.angle_alpha   90.00
_cell.angle_beta   90.00
_cell.angle_gamma   90.00
#
_symmetry.space_group_name_H-M   'P 1'
#
loop_
_entity.id
_entity.type
_entity.pdbx_description
1 polymer ?
#
loop_
_entity_poly.entity_id
_entity_poly.type
_entity_poly.pdbx_seq_one_letter_code
_entity_poly.pdbx_strand_id
1 'polypeptide(L)'
;MDGCSEGTCFAPDTACALGNPNHRTCLRWKGGNEVPSAGPGDDEQVLLPWTGQTLGLADLSFITGRGKPLVVAIAGPESAGKTTVLASWYLLMGRGRLLGADAKFSGSYSLAGWEGIAASLCWGPGHPPSFPAHTSSRDARAPGLLHMTVRVSPERTRDLLFADAPGAWFQKWAVNADAPEAEGARWLARHADVFLIAADREALAGPKLGQARNSFQLLAKRIAAERRNRPVALLWTKGDVAVDPAMEAVIRSAVLEEMPDAEQFTTSVFSADGEGEAADGFVSVFQWLLHARRSGARGIREPGTTTDPLFLLGRR
;
A
#
# COMPACT_ATOMS: atom_id res chain seq x y z
N MET A 1 49.29 -35.03 12.30
CA MET A 1 48.26 -34.01 12.61
C MET A 1 48.68 -32.72 11.90
N ASP A 2 48.77 -32.75 10.57
CA ASP A 2 49.66 -31.82 9.85
C ASP A 2 48.92 -31.10 8.72
N GLY A 3 47.83 -30.40 9.06
CA GLY A 3 47.03 -29.63 8.11
C GLY A 3 47.16 -28.11 8.24
N CYS A 4 47.72 -27.59 9.35
CA CYS A 4 47.75 -26.16 9.62
C CYS A 4 49.19 -25.67 9.83
N SER A 5 49.54 -24.52 9.24
CA SER A 5 50.91 -24.02 9.20
C SER A 5 51.45 -23.46 10.53
N GLU A 6 50.72 -23.56 11.63
CA GLU A 6 51.03 -22.87 12.89
C GLU A 6 50.81 -23.79 14.10
N GLY A 7 51.77 -23.82 15.03
CA GLY A 7 51.82 -24.82 16.11
C GLY A 7 50.70 -24.74 17.15
N THR A 8 49.88 -23.69 17.11
CA THR A 8 48.72 -23.47 17.99
C THR A 8 47.37 -23.70 17.29
N CYS A 9 47.38 -24.15 16.03
CA CYS A 9 46.20 -24.40 15.23
C CYS A 9 45.82 -25.88 15.25
N PHE A 10 44.84 -26.26 16.09
CA PHE A 10 44.37 -27.63 16.26
C PHE A 10 43.10 -27.93 15.43
N ALA A 11 42.93 -27.27 14.28
CA ALA A 11 41.87 -27.64 13.32
C ALA A 11 42.20 -29.03 12.72
N PRO A 12 41.20 -29.91 12.47
CA PRO A 12 39.75 -29.68 12.46
C PRO A 12 39.06 -29.88 13.83
N ASP A 13 39.79 -30.30 14.86
CA ASP A 13 39.20 -30.65 16.17
C ASP A 13 38.75 -29.42 16.97
N THR A 14 39.23 -28.22 16.61
CA THR A 14 38.83 -26.92 17.18
C THR A 14 38.72 -25.82 16.13
N ALA A 15 38.08 -24.70 16.49
CA ALA A 15 37.97 -23.53 15.62
C ALA A 15 39.35 -22.95 15.28
N CYS A 16 39.48 -22.34 14.09
CA CYS A 16 40.73 -21.75 13.60
C CYS A 16 41.24 -20.68 14.58
N ALA A 17 42.55 -20.63 14.83
CA ALA A 17 43.18 -19.66 15.74
C ALA A 17 42.91 -18.19 15.37
N LEU A 18 42.51 -17.91 14.12
CA LEU A 18 42.09 -16.59 13.63
C LEU A 18 40.62 -16.28 13.91
N GLY A 19 39.90 -17.09 14.68
CA GLY A 19 38.51 -16.88 15.06
C GLY A 19 37.48 -17.26 13.99
N ASN A 20 37.91 -17.87 12.88
CA ASN A 20 36.98 -18.33 11.85
C ASN A 20 36.28 -19.63 12.31
N PRO A 21 34.94 -19.67 12.34
CA PRO A 21 34.18 -20.82 12.83
C PRO A 21 34.28 -22.04 11.89
N ASN A 22 34.61 -21.81 10.62
CA ASN A 22 34.81 -22.87 9.64
C ASN A 22 36.30 -23.03 9.30
N HIS A 23 36.86 -24.21 9.57
CA HIS A 23 38.27 -24.52 9.33
C HIS A 23 38.67 -24.43 7.85
N ARG A 24 37.70 -24.60 6.93
CA ARG A 24 37.94 -24.51 5.47
C ARG A 24 38.12 -23.07 4.97
N THR A 25 37.59 -22.09 5.69
CA THR A 25 37.83 -20.66 5.42
C THR A 25 39.07 -20.10 6.12
N CYS A 26 39.77 -20.94 6.89
CA CYS A 26 41.01 -20.56 7.55
C CYS A 26 42.13 -20.48 6.50
N LEU A 27 42.63 -19.28 6.23
CA LEU A 27 43.72 -19.00 5.27
C LEU A 27 45.00 -19.82 5.50
N ARG A 28 45.15 -20.41 6.69
CA ARG A 28 46.34 -21.15 7.13
C ARG A 28 46.18 -22.69 7.01
N TRP A 29 45.01 -23.16 6.58
CA TRP A 29 44.72 -24.58 6.38
C TRP A 29 45.22 -25.04 5.00
N LYS A 30 46.09 -26.05 4.98
CA LYS A 30 46.72 -26.63 3.78
C LYS A 30 46.14 -27.99 3.39
N GLY A 31 45.05 -28.44 4.02
CA GLY A 31 44.32 -29.62 3.57
C GLY A 31 43.60 -29.29 2.25
N GLY A 32 43.91 -30.07 1.21
CA GLY A 32 43.58 -29.80 -0.18
C GLY A 32 42.15 -29.31 -0.42
N ASN A 33 42.04 -28.34 -1.32
CA ASN A 33 40.79 -27.89 -1.92
C ASN A 33 40.19 -29.04 -2.76
N GLU A 34 39.50 -29.97 -2.12
CA GLU A 34 38.25 -30.45 -2.68
C GLU A 34 37.16 -29.51 -2.19
N VAL A 35 36.89 -28.50 -3.02
CA VAL A 35 35.59 -27.84 -3.01
C VAL A 35 34.59 -28.98 -3.17
N PRO A 36 33.71 -29.26 -2.20
CA PRO A 36 32.56 -30.08 -2.52
C PRO A 36 31.85 -29.24 -3.58
N SER A 37 31.83 -29.70 -4.83
CA SER A 37 30.79 -29.25 -5.72
C SER A 37 29.52 -29.58 -4.95
N ALA A 38 28.84 -28.55 -4.48
CA ALA A 38 27.45 -28.72 -4.11
C ALA A 38 26.81 -29.24 -5.39
N GLY A 39 26.65 -30.57 -5.46
CA GLY A 39 25.67 -31.15 -6.36
C GLY A 39 24.37 -30.41 -6.07
N PRO A 40 23.52 -30.17 -7.08
CA PRO A 40 22.25 -29.53 -6.86
C PRO A 40 21.51 -30.36 -5.80
N GLY A 41 21.51 -29.84 -4.57
CA GLY A 41 20.58 -30.27 -3.56
C GLY A 41 19.24 -29.85 -4.11
N ASP A 42 18.45 -30.84 -4.44
CA ASP A 42 17.14 -30.75 -5.09
C ASP A 42 16.08 -30.16 -4.14
N ASP A 43 16.45 -29.13 -3.38
CA ASP A 43 15.48 -28.15 -2.92
C ASP A 43 15.30 -27.18 -4.09
N GLU A 44 14.39 -27.55 -4.99
CA GLU A 44 13.90 -26.70 -6.07
C GLU A 44 13.21 -25.48 -5.45
N GLN A 45 14.01 -24.56 -4.91
CA GLN A 45 13.54 -23.30 -4.34
C GLN A 45 13.13 -22.43 -5.53
N VAL A 46 11.84 -22.52 -5.87
CA VAL A 46 11.21 -21.62 -6.82
C VAL A 46 11.34 -20.21 -6.25
N LEU A 47 12.26 -19.43 -6.81
CA LEU A 47 12.39 -18.00 -6.52
C LEU A 47 11.13 -17.32 -7.04
N LEU A 48 10.22 -17.01 -6.13
CA LEU A 48 9.02 -16.25 -6.46
C LEU A 48 9.42 -14.81 -6.82
N PRO A 49 8.85 -14.22 -7.88
CA PRO A 49 9.20 -12.86 -8.30
C PRO A 49 8.67 -11.76 -7.36
N TRP A 50 8.08 -12.11 -6.22
CA TRP A 50 7.61 -11.16 -5.20
C TRP A 50 8.02 -11.63 -3.79
N THR A 51 8.31 -10.67 -2.93
CA THR A 51 8.77 -10.91 -1.55
C THR A 51 7.64 -10.94 -0.52
N GLY A 52 6.40 -10.63 -0.95
CA GLY A 52 5.28 -10.39 -0.04
C GLY A 52 5.28 -8.99 0.58
N GLN A 53 6.32 -8.19 0.37
CA GLN A 53 6.43 -6.81 0.87
C GLN A 53 5.65 -5.82 -0.02
N THR A 54 5.73 -4.53 0.31
CA THR A 54 5.24 -3.46 -0.57
C THR A 54 5.89 -3.56 -1.95
N LEU A 55 5.08 -3.43 -3.00
CA LEU A 55 5.52 -3.55 -4.37
C LEU A 55 6.10 -2.21 -4.86
N GLY A 56 7.21 -2.30 -5.57
CA GLY A 56 7.77 -1.20 -6.33
C GLY A 56 7.18 -1.13 -7.75
N LEU A 57 7.63 -0.15 -8.52
CA LEU A 57 7.19 0.01 -9.91
C LEU A 57 7.66 -1.13 -10.82
N ALA A 58 8.77 -1.78 -10.49
CA ALA A 58 9.30 -2.90 -11.26
C ALA A 58 8.40 -4.14 -11.16
N ASP A 59 7.72 -4.32 -10.02
CA ASP A 59 6.90 -5.49 -9.72
C ASP A 59 5.50 -5.39 -10.36
N LEU A 60 5.12 -4.20 -10.86
CA LEU A 60 3.81 -3.96 -11.48
C LEU A 60 3.57 -4.81 -12.72
N SER A 61 4.63 -5.10 -13.48
CA SER A 61 4.54 -5.91 -14.70
C SER A 61 3.87 -7.26 -14.43
N PHE A 62 4.18 -7.87 -13.28
CA PHE A 62 3.63 -9.16 -12.86
C PHE A 62 2.12 -9.12 -12.61
N ILE A 63 1.62 -8.08 -11.95
CA ILE A 63 0.17 -7.93 -11.70
C ILE A 63 -0.55 -7.59 -12.99
N THR A 64 0.03 -6.70 -13.80
CA THR A 64 -0.60 -6.24 -15.05
C THR A 64 -0.79 -7.35 -16.08
N GLY A 65 -0.05 -8.47 -15.95
CA GLY A 65 -0.22 -9.65 -16.81
C GLY A 65 -1.60 -10.33 -16.70
N ARG A 66 -2.29 -10.19 -15.56
CA ARG A 66 -3.66 -10.73 -15.36
C ARG A 66 -4.75 -9.77 -15.85
N GLY A 67 -4.44 -8.49 -15.93
CA GLY A 67 -5.37 -7.43 -16.25
C GLY A 67 -4.91 -6.10 -15.67
N LYS A 68 -5.55 -5.00 -16.07
CA LYS A 68 -5.20 -3.68 -15.52
C LYS A 68 -5.69 -3.58 -14.06
N PRO A 69 -4.78 -3.48 -13.07
CA PRO A 69 -5.18 -3.25 -11.68
C PRO A 69 -5.76 -1.85 -11.52
N LEU A 70 -6.71 -1.68 -10.59
CA LEU A 70 -7.21 -0.37 -10.19
C LEU A 70 -6.23 0.25 -9.20
N VAL A 71 -5.54 1.31 -9.61
CA VAL A 71 -4.62 2.05 -8.73
C VAL A 71 -5.39 3.11 -7.93
N VAL A 72 -5.34 3.02 -6.61
CA VAL A 72 -6.00 3.92 -5.66
C VAL A 72 -4.96 4.79 -4.98
N ALA A 73 -5.06 6.11 -5.18
CA ALA A 73 -4.22 7.09 -4.50
C ALA A 73 -4.96 7.72 -3.32
N ILE A 74 -4.39 7.63 -2.12
CA ILE A 74 -4.89 8.35 -0.95
C ILE A 74 -4.03 9.60 -0.76
N ALA A 75 -4.61 10.76 -1.07
CA ALA A 75 -3.95 12.06 -0.98
C ALA A 75 -4.41 12.79 0.28
N GLY A 76 -3.47 13.39 1.01
CA GLY A 76 -3.79 14.15 2.22
C GLY A 76 -2.54 14.53 3.00
N PRO A 77 -2.65 15.49 3.92
CA PRO A 77 -1.52 15.95 4.71
C PRO A 77 -0.92 14.82 5.56
N GLU A 78 0.25 15.08 6.13
CA GLU A 78 0.80 14.21 7.19
C GLU A 78 -0.22 14.06 8.33
N SER A 79 -0.24 12.90 8.96
CA SER A 79 -1.18 12.56 10.05
C SER A 79 -2.67 12.53 9.70
N ALA A 80 -3.04 12.68 8.43
CA ALA A 80 -4.44 12.61 7.98
C ALA A 80 -5.09 11.22 8.10
N GLY A 81 -4.38 10.21 8.61
CA GLY A 81 -4.92 8.85 8.77
C GLY A 81 -4.88 7.95 7.53
N LYS A 82 -4.09 8.30 6.49
CA LYS A 82 -3.99 7.53 5.24
C LYS A 82 -3.59 6.06 5.47
N THR A 83 -2.50 5.84 6.18
CA THR A 83 -2.00 4.50 6.51
C THR A 83 -2.96 3.76 7.44
N THR A 84 -3.61 4.49 8.36
CA THR A 84 -4.67 3.93 9.22
C THR A 84 -5.84 3.41 8.39
N VAL A 85 -6.30 4.14 7.35
CA VAL A 85 -7.37 3.67 6.46
C VAL A 85 -6.98 2.37 5.76
N LEU A 86 -5.76 2.28 5.24
CA LEU A 86 -5.24 1.06 4.62
C LEU A 86 -5.21 -0.10 5.62
N ALA A 87 -4.62 0.12 6.78
CA ALA A 87 -4.53 -0.88 7.83
C ALA A 87 -5.93 -1.32 8.32
N SER A 88 -6.88 -0.40 8.45
CA SER A 88 -8.27 -0.69 8.80
C SER A 88 -8.95 -1.58 7.75
N TRP A 89 -8.77 -1.33 6.46
CA TRP A 89 -9.27 -2.24 5.42
C TRP A 89 -8.69 -3.63 5.54
N TYR A 90 -7.39 -3.75 5.76
CA TYR A 90 -6.75 -5.05 5.94
C TYR A 90 -7.34 -5.83 7.13
N LEU A 91 -7.48 -5.17 8.28
CA LEU A 91 -8.04 -5.79 9.49
C LEU A 91 -9.52 -6.15 9.32
N LEU A 92 -10.32 -5.29 8.68
CA LEU A 92 -11.72 -5.58 8.39
C LEU A 92 -11.87 -6.74 7.40
N MET A 93 -10.95 -6.86 6.45
CA MET A 93 -10.89 -8.00 5.55
C MET A 93 -10.56 -9.29 6.30
N GLY A 94 -9.56 -9.27 7.18
CA GLY A 94 -9.21 -10.42 8.02
C GLY A 94 -10.35 -10.88 8.94
N ARG A 95 -11.24 -9.96 9.31
CA ARG A 95 -12.47 -10.25 10.08
C ARG A 95 -13.67 -10.65 9.21
N GLY A 96 -13.53 -10.69 7.89
CA GLY A 96 -14.63 -10.99 6.96
C GLY A 96 -15.72 -9.91 6.89
N ARG A 97 -15.39 -8.67 7.28
CA ARG A 97 -16.34 -7.55 7.40
C ARG A 97 -16.21 -6.49 6.31
N LEU A 98 -15.10 -6.48 5.57
CA LEU A 98 -14.87 -5.48 4.53
C LEU A 98 -15.69 -5.72 3.26
N LEU A 99 -15.84 -7.00 2.90
CA LEU A 99 -16.47 -7.42 1.65
C LEU A 99 -17.94 -7.79 1.91
N GLY A 100 -18.84 -7.39 1.01
CA GLY A 100 -20.22 -7.86 1.02
C GLY A 100 -20.32 -9.36 0.70
N ALA A 101 -21.50 -9.95 0.91
CA ALA A 101 -21.72 -11.39 0.80
C ALA A 101 -21.28 -12.02 -0.54
N ASP A 102 -21.40 -11.27 -1.63
CA ASP A 102 -21.07 -11.74 -2.98
C ASP A 102 -19.57 -11.61 -3.32
N ALA A 103 -18.83 -10.82 -2.56
CA ALA A 103 -17.42 -10.54 -2.81
C ALA A 103 -16.51 -11.35 -1.89
N LYS A 104 -15.40 -11.88 -2.43
CA LYS A 104 -14.44 -12.70 -1.69
C LYS A 104 -13.02 -12.25 -1.93
N PHE A 105 -12.23 -12.19 -0.87
CA PHE A 105 -10.78 -12.05 -0.99
C PHE A 105 -10.23 -13.26 -1.76
N SER A 106 -9.33 -12.99 -2.71
CA SER A 106 -8.79 -14.02 -3.61
C SER A 106 -7.26 -14.04 -3.66
N GLY A 107 -6.58 -13.20 -2.89
CA GLY A 107 -5.12 -13.21 -2.75
C GLY A 107 -4.52 -11.81 -2.69
N SER A 108 -3.23 -11.76 -2.39
CA SER A 108 -2.41 -10.55 -2.46
C SER A 108 -0.94 -10.96 -2.63
N TYR A 109 -0.17 -10.15 -3.35
CA TYR A 109 1.27 -10.33 -3.54
C TYR A 109 2.08 -9.52 -2.53
N SER A 110 1.41 -8.74 -1.69
CA SER A 110 2.01 -7.82 -0.72
C SER A 110 1.44 -8.05 0.69
N LEU A 111 1.05 -9.29 1.03
CA LEU A 111 0.44 -9.62 2.32
C LEU A 111 1.34 -9.22 3.51
N ALA A 112 2.65 -9.44 3.42
CA ALA A 112 3.56 -9.02 4.47
C ALA A 112 3.65 -7.49 4.57
N GLY A 113 3.52 -6.76 3.45
CA GLY A 113 3.39 -5.30 3.46
C GLY A 113 2.11 -4.84 4.16
N TRP A 114 0.98 -5.52 3.94
CA TRP A 114 -0.28 -5.26 4.64
C TRP A 114 -0.16 -5.54 6.14
N GLU A 115 0.42 -6.67 6.53
CA GLU A 115 0.70 -6.99 7.94
C GLU A 115 1.61 -5.94 8.58
N GLY A 116 2.64 -5.47 7.86
CA GLY A 116 3.55 -4.44 8.34
C GLY A 116 2.85 -3.14 8.72
N ILE A 117 1.91 -2.67 7.90
CA ILE A 117 1.16 -1.44 8.22
C ILE A 117 0.08 -1.66 9.30
N ALA A 118 -0.46 -2.88 9.39
CA ALA A 118 -1.53 -3.21 10.33
C ALA A 118 -1.04 -3.61 11.73
N ALA A 119 0.21 -4.07 11.85
CA ALA A 119 0.78 -4.59 13.09
C ALA A 119 0.62 -3.63 14.28
N SER A 120 0.80 -2.33 14.06
CA SER A 120 0.64 -1.31 15.11
C SER A 120 -0.79 -1.25 15.68
N LEU A 121 -1.81 -1.52 14.86
CA LEU A 121 -3.22 -1.53 15.27
C LEU A 121 -3.64 -2.84 15.94
N CYS A 122 -2.77 -3.85 15.97
CA CYS A 122 -3.03 -5.14 16.59
C CYS A 122 -2.51 -5.18 18.03
N TRP A 123 -3.08 -6.09 18.83
CA TRP A 123 -2.56 -6.40 20.16
C TRP A 123 -1.28 -7.22 20.03
N GLY A 124 -0.20 -6.76 20.67
CA GLY A 124 1.05 -7.50 20.79
C GLY A 124 1.39 -7.81 22.25
N PRO A 125 2.29 -8.78 22.52
CA PRO A 125 2.77 -9.04 23.88
C PRO A 125 3.34 -7.76 24.52
N GLY A 126 2.68 -7.26 25.57
CA GLY A 126 3.09 -6.04 26.28
C GLY A 126 2.88 -4.72 25.51
N HIS A 127 2.27 -4.75 24.32
CA HIS A 127 2.08 -3.58 23.47
C HIS A 127 0.60 -3.43 23.10
N PRO A 128 -0.12 -2.47 23.70
CA PRO A 128 -1.48 -2.18 23.27
C PRO A 128 -1.50 -1.58 21.86
N PRO A 129 -2.63 -1.68 21.13
CA PRO A 129 -2.80 -1.06 19.82
C PRO A 129 -2.44 0.43 19.83
N SER A 130 -1.73 0.85 18.80
CA SER A 130 -1.28 2.22 18.58
C SER A 130 -1.40 2.58 17.10
N PHE A 131 -1.40 3.87 16.78
CA PHE A 131 -1.48 4.27 15.37
C PHE A 131 -0.15 4.02 14.64
N PRO A 132 -0.19 3.67 13.33
CA PRO A 132 1.02 3.52 12.54
C PRO A 132 1.90 4.77 12.56
N ALA A 133 3.21 4.58 12.56
CA ALA A 133 4.17 5.67 12.40
C ALA A 133 3.96 6.40 11.05
N HIS A 134 4.40 7.65 10.97
CA HIS A 134 4.30 8.43 9.73
C HIS A 134 5.06 7.74 8.58
N THR A 135 4.40 7.59 7.43
CA THR A 135 5.05 7.12 6.20
C THR A 135 6.17 8.08 5.83
N SER A 136 7.42 7.64 6.01
CA SER A 136 8.59 8.48 5.82
C SER A 136 8.89 8.69 4.33
N SER A 137 9.39 9.86 3.98
CA SER A 137 9.79 10.22 2.61
C SER A 137 11.26 9.94 2.28
N ARG A 138 12.01 9.32 3.21
CA ARG A 138 13.45 9.08 3.00
C ARG A 138 13.64 8.02 1.92
N ASP A 139 14.36 8.41 0.86
CA ASP A 139 14.94 7.61 -0.22
C ASP A 139 14.02 7.02 -1.30
N ALA A 140 12.70 6.91 -1.08
CA ALA A 140 11.79 6.39 -2.11
C ALA A 140 11.31 7.51 -3.06
N ARG A 141 11.56 7.38 -4.38
CA ARG A 141 11.00 8.28 -5.41
C ARG A 141 9.62 7.83 -5.93
N ALA A 142 9.20 6.62 -5.54
CA ALA A 142 7.94 6.01 -5.92
C ALA A 142 7.19 5.51 -4.67
N PRO A 143 5.85 5.56 -4.67
CA PRO A 143 5.06 5.06 -3.55
C PRO A 143 5.21 3.54 -3.40
N GLY A 144 5.18 3.05 -2.17
CA GLY A 144 4.98 1.62 -1.92
C GLY A 144 3.55 1.23 -2.29
N LEU A 145 3.39 0.17 -3.07
CA LEU A 145 2.09 -0.29 -3.55
C LEU A 145 1.67 -1.56 -2.82
N LEU A 146 0.50 -1.53 -2.21
CA LEU A 146 -0.13 -2.67 -1.56
C LEU A 146 -1.16 -3.30 -2.50
N HIS A 147 -0.92 -4.54 -2.87
CA HIS A 147 -1.76 -5.32 -3.79
C HIS A 147 -2.87 -6.05 -3.04
N MET A 148 -4.06 -6.13 -3.63
CA MET A 148 -5.15 -6.94 -3.13
C MET A 148 -6.06 -7.40 -4.27
N THR A 149 -6.33 -8.70 -4.33
CA THR A 149 -7.22 -9.30 -5.32
C THR A 149 -8.56 -9.62 -4.67
N VAL A 150 -9.63 -9.08 -5.24
CA VAL A 150 -11.01 -9.31 -4.79
C VAL A 150 -11.82 -9.90 -5.94
N ARG A 151 -12.45 -11.05 -5.69
CA ARG A 151 -13.48 -11.61 -6.57
C ARG A 151 -14.80 -10.93 -6.25
N VAL A 152 -15.26 -10.05 -7.14
CA VAL A 152 -16.50 -9.28 -6.99
C VAL A 152 -17.72 -10.09 -7.43
N SER A 153 -17.55 -10.99 -8.39
CA SER A 153 -18.53 -12.00 -8.78
C SER A 153 -17.79 -13.26 -9.28
N PRO A 154 -18.44 -14.42 -9.46
CA PRO A 154 -17.78 -15.66 -9.87
C PRO A 154 -16.85 -15.50 -11.09
N GLU A 155 -17.24 -14.66 -12.05
CA GLU A 155 -16.48 -14.40 -13.28
C GLU A 155 -15.68 -13.10 -13.26
N ARG A 156 -15.79 -12.29 -12.20
CA ARG A 156 -15.15 -10.97 -12.12
C ARG A 156 -14.22 -10.89 -10.93
N THR A 157 -12.92 -11.05 -11.21
CA THR A 157 -11.84 -10.74 -10.28
C THR A 157 -11.29 -9.35 -10.56
N ARG A 158 -10.93 -8.62 -9.51
CA ARG A 158 -10.38 -7.26 -9.59
C ARG A 158 -9.14 -7.15 -8.73
N ASP A 159 -8.04 -6.77 -9.36
CA ASP A 159 -6.80 -6.42 -8.68
C ASP A 159 -6.82 -4.93 -8.30
N LEU A 160 -6.48 -4.65 -7.05
CA LEU A 160 -6.44 -3.32 -6.44
C LEU A 160 -4.98 -3.04 -6.02
N LEU A 161 -4.51 -1.84 -6.31
CA LEU A 161 -3.21 -1.35 -5.85
C LEU A 161 -3.39 -0.07 -5.06
N PHE A 162 -3.08 -0.12 -3.77
CA PHE A 162 -3.18 1.01 -2.88
C PHE A 162 -1.81 1.63 -2.68
N ALA A 163 -1.71 2.93 -2.91
CA ALA A 163 -0.47 3.66 -2.68
C ALA A 163 -0.36 4.11 -1.22
N ASP A 164 0.59 3.55 -0.48
CA ASP A 164 1.05 4.12 0.79
C ASP A 164 2.11 5.17 0.49
N ALA A 165 1.66 6.42 0.43
CA ALA A 165 2.49 7.56 0.05
C ALA A 165 2.62 8.58 1.19
N PRO A 166 3.83 9.12 1.44
CA PRO A 166 4.05 10.19 2.42
C PRO A 166 3.15 11.40 2.20
N GLY A 167 2.60 11.95 3.29
CA GLY A 167 1.78 13.17 3.24
C GLY A 167 2.54 14.40 2.74
N ALA A 168 3.83 14.50 3.07
CA ALA A 168 4.72 15.55 2.58
C ALA A 168 4.75 15.67 1.06
N TRP A 169 4.67 14.55 0.32
CA TRP A 169 4.67 14.60 -1.15
C TRP A 169 3.48 15.38 -1.68
N PHE A 170 2.28 15.11 -1.15
CA PHE A 170 1.06 15.79 -1.58
C PHE A 170 1.04 17.26 -1.16
N GLN A 171 1.58 17.59 0.01
CA GLN A 171 1.70 18.98 0.46
C GLN A 171 2.61 19.79 -0.47
N LYS A 172 3.78 19.25 -0.80
CA LYS A 172 4.73 19.91 -1.73
C LYS A 172 4.17 19.99 -3.14
N TRP A 173 3.55 18.91 -3.62
CA TRP A 173 2.92 18.82 -4.93
C TRP A 173 1.75 19.80 -5.11
N ALA A 174 0.94 20.00 -4.06
CA ALA A 174 -0.15 20.96 -4.09
C ALA A 174 0.35 22.38 -4.41
N VAL A 175 1.44 22.79 -3.74
CA VAL A 175 2.08 24.10 -3.94
C VAL A 175 2.83 24.19 -5.26
N ASN A 176 3.73 23.24 -5.53
CA ASN A 176 4.55 23.19 -6.73
C ASN A 176 4.52 21.80 -7.36
N ALA A 177 3.83 21.69 -8.50
CA ALA A 177 3.70 20.44 -9.23
C ALA A 177 5.05 19.86 -9.68
N ASP A 178 6.04 20.73 -9.92
CA ASP A 178 7.35 20.36 -10.44
C ASP A 178 8.42 20.16 -9.37
N ALA A 179 8.08 20.31 -8.09
CA ALA A 179 9.01 20.08 -6.98
C ALA A 179 9.67 18.68 -7.10
N PRO A 180 11.00 18.57 -6.97
CA PRO A 180 11.70 17.28 -7.01
C PRO A 180 11.19 16.31 -5.94
N GLU A 181 10.86 16.83 -4.77
CA GLU A 181 10.35 16.06 -3.62
C GLU A 181 8.88 15.63 -3.78
N ALA A 182 8.21 16.04 -4.86
CA ALA A 182 6.84 15.69 -5.20
C ALA A 182 6.76 14.61 -6.30
N GLU A 183 7.89 14.00 -6.68
CA GLU A 183 7.95 13.00 -7.77
C GLU A 183 6.93 11.86 -7.57
N GLY A 184 6.85 11.29 -6.37
CA GLY A 184 5.90 10.21 -6.09
C GLY A 184 4.43 10.63 -6.11
N ALA A 185 4.09 11.84 -5.62
CA ALA A 185 2.74 12.39 -5.77
C ALA A 185 2.40 12.67 -7.24
N ARG A 186 3.36 13.16 -8.03
CA ARG A 186 3.21 13.37 -9.47
C ARG A 186 3.01 12.05 -10.22
N TRP A 187 3.72 11.00 -9.82
CA TRP A 187 3.53 9.67 -10.35
C TRP A 187 2.10 9.17 -10.08
N LEU A 188 1.60 9.32 -8.85
CA LEU A 188 0.22 8.96 -8.49
C LEU A 188 -0.81 9.80 -9.25
N ALA A 189 -0.58 11.11 -9.37
CA ALA A 189 -1.43 11.99 -10.15
C ALA A 189 -1.56 11.53 -11.60
N ARG A 190 -0.52 10.94 -12.20
CA ARG A 190 -0.58 10.42 -13.58
C ARG A 190 -1.20 9.04 -13.69
N HIS A 191 -0.94 8.14 -12.74
CA HIS A 191 -1.24 6.70 -12.88
C HIS A 191 -2.42 6.20 -12.04
N ALA A 192 -2.82 6.91 -11.00
CA ALA A 192 -3.99 6.52 -10.21
C ALA A 192 -5.24 6.49 -11.08
N ASP A 193 -6.11 5.51 -10.84
CA ASP A 193 -7.42 5.42 -11.46
C ASP A 193 -8.51 6.06 -10.59
N VAL A 194 -8.30 6.11 -9.28
CA VAL A 194 -9.20 6.72 -8.28
C VAL A 194 -8.40 7.52 -7.27
N PHE A 195 -8.94 8.66 -6.84
CA PHE A 195 -8.38 9.47 -5.75
C PHE A 195 -9.27 9.46 -4.53
N LEU A 196 -8.67 9.28 -3.36
CA LEU A 196 -9.27 9.55 -2.07
C LEU A 196 -8.58 10.76 -1.47
N ILE A 197 -9.33 11.79 -1.10
CA ILE A 197 -8.80 13.02 -0.49
C ILE A 197 -9.11 12.97 1.00
N ALA A 198 -8.10 12.73 1.83
CA ALA A 198 -8.24 12.65 3.28
C ALA A 198 -8.30 14.06 3.91
N ALA A 199 -9.44 14.37 4.52
CA ALA A 199 -9.68 15.56 5.33
C ALA A 199 -9.54 15.19 6.82
N ASP A 200 -8.48 15.68 7.44
CA ASP A 200 -8.16 15.43 8.85
C ASP A 200 -9.03 16.31 9.77
N ARG A 201 -10.05 15.72 10.40
CA ARG A 201 -10.97 16.43 11.30
C ARG A 201 -10.26 16.98 12.54
N GLU A 202 -9.27 16.27 13.07
CA GLU A 202 -8.49 16.74 14.22
C GLU A 202 -7.68 17.99 13.86
N ALA A 203 -7.05 18.02 12.67
CA ALA A 203 -6.33 19.20 12.21
C ALA A 203 -7.26 20.39 11.93
N LEU A 204 -8.51 20.13 11.52
CA LEU A 204 -9.53 21.15 11.25
C LEU A 204 -10.23 21.68 12.50
N ALA A 205 -10.26 20.91 13.59
CA ALA A 205 -10.75 21.33 14.91
C ALA A 205 -9.63 21.91 15.81
N GLY A 206 -8.37 21.59 15.51
CA GLY A 206 -7.23 21.93 16.33
C GLY A 206 -6.69 23.36 16.13
N PRO A 207 -5.58 23.70 16.82
CA PRO A 207 -5.02 25.06 16.83
C PRO A 207 -4.48 25.52 15.47
N LYS A 208 -4.28 24.60 14.53
CA LYS A 208 -3.77 24.87 13.17
C LYS A 208 -4.86 24.81 12.10
N LEU A 209 -6.13 24.94 12.47
CA LEU A 209 -7.29 24.84 11.56
C LEU A 209 -7.16 25.69 10.28
N GLY A 210 -6.64 26.93 10.38
CA GLY A 210 -6.45 27.80 9.21
C GLY A 210 -5.41 27.27 8.23
N GLN A 211 -4.30 26.73 8.74
CA GLN A 211 -3.26 26.10 7.92
C GLN A 211 -3.76 24.79 7.30
N ALA A 212 -4.46 23.97 8.10
CA ALA A 212 -5.06 22.71 7.64
C ALA A 212 -6.06 22.96 6.50
N ARG A 213 -6.95 23.94 6.66
CA ARG A 213 -7.92 24.37 5.64
C ARG A 213 -7.24 24.83 4.36
N ASN A 214 -6.29 25.77 4.45
CA ASN A 214 -5.63 26.32 3.26
C ASN A 214 -4.83 25.23 2.52
N SER A 215 -4.14 24.35 3.26
CA SER A 215 -3.38 23.25 2.68
C SER A 215 -4.29 22.24 1.98
N PHE A 216 -5.45 21.94 2.58
CA PHE A 216 -6.45 21.07 1.99
C PHE A 216 -7.04 21.67 0.71
N GLN A 217 -7.40 22.95 0.72
CA GLN A 217 -7.94 23.64 -0.46
C GLN A 217 -6.96 23.64 -1.64
N LEU A 218 -5.66 23.86 -1.37
CA LEU A 218 -4.63 23.77 -2.41
C LEU A 218 -4.53 22.34 -2.97
N LEU A 219 -4.58 21.33 -2.11
CA LEU A 219 -4.57 19.93 -2.54
C LEU A 219 -5.80 19.57 -3.39
N ALA A 220 -7.00 19.99 -2.94
CA ALA A 220 -8.25 19.75 -3.67
C ALA A 220 -8.21 20.38 -5.07
N LYS A 221 -7.79 21.65 -5.18
CA LYS A 221 -7.61 22.32 -6.48
C LYS A 221 -6.60 21.61 -7.37
N ARG A 222 -5.47 21.16 -6.80
CA ARG A 222 -4.45 20.41 -7.55
C ARG A 222 -5.00 19.09 -8.09
N ILE A 223 -5.74 18.34 -7.26
CA ILE A 223 -6.36 17.09 -7.69
C ILE A 223 -7.43 17.34 -8.75
N ALA A 224 -8.27 18.37 -8.59
CA ALA A 224 -9.27 18.74 -9.58
C ALA A 224 -8.64 19.02 -10.96
N ALA A 225 -7.54 19.77 -11.00
CA ALA A 225 -6.81 20.06 -12.24
C ALA A 225 -6.22 18.80 -12.90
N GLU A 226 -5.79 17.82 -12.10
CA GLU A 226 -5.05 16.65 -12.59
C GLU A 226 -5.94 15.41 -12.76
N ARG A 227 -7.14 15.34 -12.16
CA ARG A 227 -7.92 14.10 -12.09
C ARG A 227 -8.41 13.57 -13.43
N ARG A 228 -8.52 14.38 -14.50
CA ARG A 228 -8.94 13.92 -15.84
C ARG A 228 -10.18 13.00 -15.83
N ASN A 229 -11.26 13.43 -15.17
CA ASN A 229 -12.51 12.66 -15.00
C ASN A 229 -12.38 11.32 -14.24
N ARG A 230 -11.31 11.11 -13.49
CA ARG A 230 -11.19 9.97 -12.58
C ARG A 230 -12.08 10.18 -11.35
N PRO A 231 -12.70 9.11 -10.82
CA PRO A 231 -13.51 9.19 -9.60
C PRO A 231 -12.68 9.74 -8.44
N VAL A 232 -13.31 10.60 -7.65
CA VAL A 232 -12.74 11.20 -6.45
C VAL A 232 -13.71 10.97 -5.30
N ALA A 233 -13.19 10.64 -4.13
CA ALA A 233 -13.99 10.71 -2.90
C ALA A 233 -13.28 11.55 -1.84
N LEU A 234 -14.06 12.40 -1.17
CA LEU A 234 -13.67 13.11 0.03
C LEU A 234 -13.85 12.18 1.23
N LEU A 235 -12.76 11.93 1.93
CA LEU A 235 -12.71 11.07 3.09
C LEU A 235 -12.47 11.90 4.35
N TRP A 236 -13.50 12.08 5.16
CA TRP A 236 -13.37 12.65 6.49
C TRP A 236 -12.77 11.61 7.42
N THR A 237 -11.53 11.80 7.85
CA THR A 237 -10.86 10.90 8.79
C THR A 237 -11.01 11.42 10.21
N LYS A 238 -10.89 10.52 11.19
CA LYS A 238 -11.12 10.83 12.62
C LYS A 238 -12.54 11.37 12.85
N GLY A 239 -13.52 10.65 12.29
CA GLY A 239 -14.95 11.00 12.32
C GLY A 239 -15.52 11.23 13.72
N ASP A 240 -14.88 10.67 14.74
CA ASP A 240 -15.16 10.87 16.15
C ASP A 240 -14.87 12.31 16.64
N VAL A 241 -14.07 13.09 15.91
CA VAL A 241 -13.74 14.47 16.28
C VAL A 241 -14.79 15.44 15.71
N ALA A 242 -15.41 16.21 16.59
CA ALA A 242 -16.32 17.28 16.20
C ALA A 242 -15.56 18.45 15.54
N VAL A 243 -16.07 18.93 14.41
CA VAL A 243 -15.54 20.09 13.67
C VAL A 243 -16.66 21.11 13.55
N ASP A 244 -16.33 22.40 13.55
CA ASP A 244 -17.29 23.47 13.31
C ASP A 244 -18.03 23.24 11.97
N PRO A 245 -19.37 23.20 11.94
CA PRO A 245 -20.15 23.01 10.71
C PRO A 245 -19.81 24.02 9.61
N ALA A 246 -19.45 25.25 9.94
CA ALA A 246 -19.02 26.26 8.97
C ALA A 246 -17.68 25.86 8.32
N MET A 247 -16.75 25.28 9.09
CA MET A 247 -15.49 24.77 8.55
C MET A 247 -15.73 23.55 7.64
N GLU A 248 -16.60 22.62 8.05
CA GLU A 248 -16.97 21.49 7.20
C GLU A 248 -17.60 21.95 5.88
N ALA A 249 -18.48 22.94 5.92
CA ALA A 249 -19.11 23.51 4.74
C ALA A 249 -18.09 24.13 3.79
N VAL A 250 -17.08 24.85 4.30
CA VAL A 250 -16.01 25.43 3.48
C VAL A 250 -15.16 24.36 2.79
N ILE A 251 -14.78 23.31 3.51
CA ILE A 251 -14.00 22.20 2.94
C ILE A 251 -14.83 21.42 1.91
N ARG A 252 -16.09 21.16 2.21
CA ARG A 252 -17.03 20.48 1.30
C ARG A 252 -17.21 21.29 0.02
N SER A 253 -17.43 22.59 0.13
CA SER A 253 -17.60 23.48 -1.03
C SER A 253 -16.33 23.50 -1.89
N ALA A 254 -15.15 23.57 -1.28
CA ALA A 254 -13.87 23.54 -2.01
C ALA A 254 -13.64 22.26 -2.83
N VAL A 255 -14.28 21.14 -2.48
CA VAL A 255 -14.24 19.89 -3.25
C VAL A 255 -15.35 19.86 -4.28
N LEU A 256 -16.61 20.10 -3.87
CA LEU A 256 -17.77 19.92 -4.73
C LEU A 256 -17.94 20.99 -5.81
N GLU A 257 -17.43 22.21 -5.59
CA GLU A 257 -17.42 23.25 -6.62
C GLU A 257 -16.52 22.86 -7.80
N GLU A 258 -15.36 22.26 -7.52
CA GLU A 258 -14.37 21.86 -8.52
C GLU A 258 -14.62 20.43 -9.06
N MET A 259 -15.24 19.57 -8.25
CA MET A 259 -15.49 18.16 -8.53
C MET A 259 -16.90 17.76 -8.04
N PRO A 260 -17.96 18.14 -8.77
CA PRO A 260 -19.35 17.92 -8.35
C PRO A 260 -19.76 16.45 -8.22
N ASP A 261 -19.05 15.56 -8.92
CA ASP A 261 -19.21 14.11 -8.89
C ASP A 261 -18.43 13.42 -7.76
N ALA A 262 -17.77 14.18 -6.88
CA ALA A 262 -17.02 13.61 -5.77
C ALA A 262 -17.96 13.05 -4.68
N GLU A 263 -17.75 11.79 -4.31
CA GLU A 263 -18.49 11.16 -3.20
C GLU A 263 -17.87 11.51 -1.85
N GLN A 264 -18.66 11.38 -0.78
CA GLN A 264 -18.25 11.77 0.57
C GLN A 264 -18.45 10.63 1.54
N PHE A 265 -17.42 10.37 2.34
CA PHE A 265 -17.46 9.34 3.37
C PHE A 265 -16.80 9.84 4.65
N THR A 266 -17.25 9.32 5.78
CA THR A 266 -16.65 9.57 7.09
C THR A 266 -16.13 8.25 7.64
N THR A 267 -14.90 8.26 8.14
CA THR A 267 -14.23 7.10 8.73
C THR A 267 -13.71 7.44 10.10
N SER A 268 -13.87 6.50 11.03
CA SER A 268 -13.40 6.62 12.40
C SER A 268 -12.97 5.26 12.91
N VAL A 269 -11.86 5.20 13.63
CA VAL A 269 -11.47 3.97 14.33
C VAL A 269 -12.27 3.82 15.64
N PHE A 270 -12.73 4.94 16.19
CA PHE A 270 -13.54 4.98 17.41
C PHE A 270 -15.02 5.06 17.07
N SER A 271 -15.85 4.36 17.85
CA SER A 271 -17.30 4.54 17.79
C SER A 271 -17.66 5.81 18.54
N ALA A 272 -18.42 6.71 17.92
CA ALA A 272 -18.80 7.98 18.54
C ALA A 272 -19.64 7.79 19.83
N ASP A 273 -20.42 6.70 19.90
CA ASP A 273 -21.39 6.47 20.97
C ASP A 273 -21.22 5.13 21.71
N GLY A 274 -20.16 4.36 21.43
CA GLY A 274 -19.96 3.01 21.99
C GLY A 274 -20.95 1.94 21.48
N GLU A 275 -22.03 2.34 20.81
CA GLU A 275 -23.09 1.45 20.29
C GLU A 275 -23.15 1.37 18.74
N GLY A 276 -22.29 2.11 18.01
CA GLY A 276 -22.17 2.03 16.55
C GLY A 276 -20.96 1.22 16.08
N GLU A 277 -21.06 0.52 14.95
CA GLU A 277 -19.92 -0.17 14.36
C GLU A 277 -18.98 0.84 13.68
N ALA A 278 -17.89 1.23 14.36
CA ALA A 278 -16.87 2.17 13.84
C ALA A 278 -16.33 1.79 12.43
N ALA A 279 -16.54 0.55 12.01
CA ALA A 279 -16.13 -0.01 10.73
C ALA A 279 -16.93 0.47 9.52
N ASP A 280 -18.17 0.94 9.67
CA ASP A 280 -19.11 1.10 8.55
C ASP A 280 -18.60 2.07 7.48
N GLY A 281 -18.02 3.19 7.91
CA GLY A 281 -17.42 4.16 7.01
C GLY A 281 -16.33 3.56 6.11
N PHE A 282 -15.47 2.69 6.68
CA PHE A 282 -14.41 2.03 5.92
C PHE A 282 -14.97 1.05 4.90
N VAL A 283 -16.04 0.33 5.27
CA VAL A 283 -16.75 -0.60 4.39
C VAL A 283 -17.38 0.17 3.23
N SER A 284 -18.11 1.27 3.51
CA SER A 284 -18.76 2.08 2.46
C SER A 284 -17.76 2.61 1.43
N VAL A 285 -16.61 3.15 1.87
CA VAL A 285 -15.56 3.62 0.95
C VAL A 285 -15.02 2.46 0.11
N PHE A 286 -14.77 1.31 0.72
CA PHE A 286 -14.21 0.16 0.00
C PHE A 286 -15.20 -0.39 -1.04
N GLN A 287 -16.48 -0.50 -0.69
CA GLN A 287 -17.53 -0.91 -1.63
C GLN A 287 -17.63 0.06 -2.80
N TRP A 288 -17.57 1.38 -2.53
CA TRP A 288 -17.49 2.39 -3.58
C TRP A 288 -16.30 2.16 -4.52
N LEU A 289 -15.10 1.88 -3.99
CA LEU A 289 -13.91 1.57 -4.79
C LEU A 289 -14.09 0.33 -5.69
N LEU A 290 -14.77 -0.72 -5.20
CA LEU A 290 -15.05 -1.93 -5.98
C LEU A 290 -15.96 -1.67 -7.19
N HIS A 291 -16.79 -0.62 -7.11
CA HIS A 291 -17.68 -0.19 -8.19
C HIS A 291 -17.14 0.97 -9.03
N ALA A 292 -16.16 1.72 -8.52
CA ALA A 292 -15.53 2.82 -9.23
C ALA A 292 -15.03 2.35 -10.61
N ARG A 293 -15.46 3.04 -11.66
CA ARG A 293 -15.04 2.81 -13.05
C ARG A 293 -14.48 4.10 -13.62
N ARG A 294 -13.45 3.97 -14.45
CA ARG A 294 -12.97 5.10 -15.25
C ARG A 294 -14.03 5.44 -16.30
N SER A 295 -14.59 6.64 -16.23
CA SER A 295 -15.42 7.20 -17.30
C SER A 295 -14.57 7.29 -18.58
N GLY A 296 -14.83 6.40 -19.54
CA GLY A 296 -14.14 6.38 -20.84
C GLY A 296 -13.12 5.26 -21.08
N ALA A 297 -12.78 4.44 -20.09
CA ALA A 297 -11.99 3.23 -20.34
C ALA A 297 -12.92 2.10 -20.80
N ARG A 298 -13.25 2.06 -22.11
CA ARG A 298 -13.71 0.81 -22.72
C ARG A 298 -12.54 -0.16 -22.67
N GLY A 299 -12.63 -1.17 -21.80
CA GLY A 299 -11.77 -2.34 -21.93
C GLY A 299 -11.89 -2.85 -23.37
N ILE A 300 -10.76 -3.26 -23.96
CA ILE A 300 -10.82 -4.07 -25.18
C ILE A 300 -11.64 -5.29 -24.79
N ARG A 301 -12.90 -5.35 -25.23
CA ARG A 301 -13.64 -6.61 -25.22
C ARG A 301 -12.89 -7.48 -26.20
N GLU A 302 -12.15 -8.47 -25.70
CA GLU A 302 -11.73 -9.56 -26.56
C GLU A 302 -12.98 -10.10 -27.25
N PRO A 303 -13.04 -10.12 -28.60
CA PRO A 303 -14.08 -10.87 -29.27
C PRO A 303 -14.03 -12.30 -28.74
N GLY A 304 -15.17 -12.80 -28.28
CA GLY A 304 -15.33 -14.21 -28.00
C GLY A 304 -14.85 -15.01 -29.21
N THR A 305 -14.13 -16.09 -28.91
CA THR A 305 -13.56 -17.09 -29.84
C THR A 305 -12.45 -16.60 -30.76
N THR A 306 -11.22 -16.51 -30.23
CA THR A 306 -10.03 -16.74 -31.05
C THR A 306 -9.68 -18.22 -30.98
N THR A 307 -9.44 -18.84 -32.13
CA THR A 307 -8.96 -20.23 -32.27
C THR A 307 -7.43 -20.31 -32.19
N ASP A 308 -6.76 -19.21 -31.84
CA ASP A 308 -5.31 -19.14 -31.74
C ASP A 308 -4.79 -19.84 -30.47
N PRO A 309 -3.99 -20.92 -30.60
CA PRO A 309 -3.50 -21.70 -29.48
C PRO A 309 -2.55 -20.92 -28.54
N LEU A 310 -1.99 -19.78 -28.97
CA LEU A 310 -1.10 -18.97 -28.14
C LEU A 310 -1.83 -18.13 -27.08
N PHE A 311 -3.13 -17.84 -27.27
CA PHE A 311 -3.94 -17.04 -26.34
C PHE A 311 -4.77 -17.87 -25.34
N LEU A 312 -4.65 -19.20 -25.38
CA LEU A 312 -5.37 -20.10 -24.46
C LEU A 312 -4.83 -20.07 -23.02
N LEU A 313 -3.60 -19.59 -22.80
CA LEU A 313 -2.92 -19.64 -21.50
C LEU A 313 -3.34 -18.52 -20.52
N GLY A 314 -4.20 -17.58 -20.94
CA GLY A 314 -4.76 -16.54 -20.05
C GLY A 314 -6.11 -16.89 -19.41
N ARG A 315 -6.65 -18.10 -19.65
CA ARG A 315 -8.01 -18.50 -19.20
C ARG A 315 -7.98 -19.65 -18.21
N ARG A 316 -7.56 -19.40 -16.96
CA ARG A 316 -7.94 -20.20 -15.79
C ARG A 316 -8.08 -19.31 -14.54
#